data_AF-A0A9E3NTC3-F1
#
_entry.id   AF-A0A9E3NTC3-F1
#
_cell.length_a   1.000
_cell.length_b   1.000
_cell.length_c   1.000
_cell.angle_alpha   90.00
_cell.angle_beta   90.00
_cell.angle_gamma   90.00
#
_symmetry.space_group_name_H-M   'P 1'
#
loop_
_entity.id
_entity.type
_entity.pdbx_description
1 polymer ?
#
loop_
_entity_poly.entity_id
_entity_poly.type
_entity_poly.pdbx_seq_one_letter_code
_entity_poly.pdbx_strand_id
1 'polypeptide(L)'
;MRAQLCDVTASNVLLACDEGAGPPSSECTKTVQANAYCCPVPAEEQDAGTDAPSSASGVNPYGVPYPTDNIGTKPRAGSVRGDRIANASFQGYAPGKTTLGTVSFADLYDPQGKTHDVVIVVAGGLWDAYTPQTLNAIKASTKRIATLAVLGEGTTPGAPATLANLATWRTSHSFATTALDAGFKVFGSYFDATAVPFVMFIDARTMEIASAGVGGITTTQAIDSAVTGITSRAASY
;
A
#
# COMPACT_ATOMS: atom_id res chain seq x y z
N MET A 1 -6.28 38.70 -0.67
CA MET A 1 -7.15 37.80 -1.46
C MET A 1 -7.99 37.00 -0.49
N ARG A 2 -9.30 37.25 -0.46
CA ARG A 2 -10.28 36.57 0.42
C ARG A 2 -11.00 35.51 -0.40
N ALA A 3 -10.96 34.26 0.05
CA ALA A 3 -11.80 33.18 -0.48
C ALA A 3 -13.23 33.37 0.05
N GLN A 4 -14.20 33.30 -0.85
CA GLN A 4 -15.62 33.43 -0.57
C GLN A 4 -16.20 32.03 -0.39
N LEU A 5 -16.78 31.78 0.79
CA LEU A 5 -17.52 30.56 1.12
C LEU A 5 -18.83 30.53 0.33
N CYS A 6 -19.12 29.42 -0.36
CA CYS A 6 -20.46 29.12 -0.85
C CYS A 6 -21.24 28.44 0.28
N ASP A 7 -22.22 29.16 0.82
CA ASP A 7 -23.26 28.63 1.69
C ASP A 7 -24.39 28.12 0.79
N VAL A 8 -24.70 26.83 0.85
CA VAL A 8 -25.82 26.22 0.10
C VAL A 8 -26.87 25.84 1.12
N THR A 9 -27.80 26.77 1.38
CA THR A 9 -29.03 26.48 2.10
C THR A 9 -30.01 25.82 1.14
N ALA A 10 -30.26 24.52 1.34
CA ALA A 10 -31.28 23.77 0.63
C ALA A 10 -32.68 24.20 1.14
N SER A 11 -33.40 25.00 0.37
CA SER A 11 -34.83 25.23 0.55
C SER A 11 -35.62 24.18 -0.23
N ASN A 12 -36.24 23.26 0.49
CA ASN A 12 -37.27 22.37 -0.04
C ASN A 12 -38.50 23.21 -0.44
N VAL A 13 -38.75 23.34 -1.74
CA VAL A 13 -40.00 23.90 -2.26
C VAL A 13 -40.93 22.73 -2.57
N LEU A 14 -41.89 22.49 -1.68
CA LEU A 14 -43.06 21.66 -1.93
C LEU A 14 -44.07 22.49 -2.73
N LEU A 15 -44.24 22.19 -4.02
CA LEU A 15 -45.40 22.67 -4.78
C LEU A 15 -46.54 21.65 -4.61
N ALA A 16 -47.64 22.10 -4.02
CA ALA A 16 -48.92 21.40 -4.07
C ALA A 16 -49.49 21.48 -5.48
N CYS A 17 -49.92 20.35 -6.04
CA CYS A 17 -50.82 20.32 -7.19
C CYS A 17 -52.24 20.25 -6.63
N ASP A 18 -53.03 21.30 -6.88
CA ASP A 18 -54.47 21.31 -6.66
C ASP A 18 -55.16 20.83 -7.94
N GLU A 19 -56.07 19.87 -7.82
CA GLU A 19 -56.83 19.30 -8.93
C GLU A 19 -58.27 19.82 -8.91
N GLY A 20 -58.74 20.41 -10.01
CA GLY A 20 -60.18 20.43 -10.27
C GLY A 20 -60.71 21.40 -11.33
N ALA A 21 -61.09 20.83 -12.48
CA ALA A 21 -62.12 21.28 -13.44
C ALA A 21 -61.75 22.28 -14.56
N GLY A 22 -61.24 21.74 -15.68
CA GLY A 22 -61.32 22.36 -17.02
C GLY A 22 -60.74 21.44 -18.12
N PRO A 23 -61.39 21.28 -19.30
CA PRO A 23 -60.92 20.39 -20.37
C PRO A 23 -59.76 21.01 -21.19
N PRO A 24 -59.02 20.20 -21.98
CA PRO A 24 -57.61 20.42 -22.23
C PRO A 24 -57.37 21.34 -23.43
N SER A 25 -56.56 22.38 -23.24
CA SER A 25 -55.87 23.06 -24.35
C SER A 25 -54.37 22.90 -24.17
N SER A 26 -53.80 22.24 -25.18
CA SER A 26 -52.40 22.16 -25.57
C SER A 26 -51.47 23.25 -25.03
N GLU A 27 -50.28 22.80 -24.65
CA GLU A 27 -49.04 23.55 -24.42
C GLU A 27 -48.91 24.24 -23.05
N CYS A 28 -48.12 23.62 -22.15
CA CYS A 28 -47.03 24.35 -21.52
C CYS A 28 -46.00 23.41 -20.86
N THR A 29 -44.74 23.61 -21.27
CA THR A 29 -43.51 23.49 -20.47
C THR A 29 -43.07 22.12 -19.97
N LYS A 30 -42.21 21.51 -20.79
CA LYS A 30 -40.87 20.97 -20.46
C LYS A 30 -40.54 20.94 -18.97
N THR A 31 -40.44 19.72 -18.43
CA THR A 31 -39.64 19.43 -17.24
C THR A 31 -38.19 19.83 -17.51
N VAL A 32 -37.77 20.98 -16.96
CA VAL A 32 -36.35 21.26 -16.79
C VAL A 32 -35.92 20.40 -15.60
N GLN A 33 -35.32 19.25 -15.88
CA GLN A 33 -34.45 18.60 -14.91
C GLN A 33 -33.34 19.60 -14.59
N ALA A 34 -33.42 20.23 -13.41
CA ALA A 34 -32.26 20.83 -12.79
C ALA A 34 -31.31 19.68 -12.44
N ASN A 35 -30.48 19.30 -13.41
CA ASN A 35 -29.22 18.56 -13.28
C ASN A 35 -28.51 18.56 -14.64
N ALA A 36 -28.38 19.75 -15.25
CA ALA A 36 -27.51 19.98 -16.40
C ALA A 36 -26.23 20.67 -15.92
N TYR A 37 -25.36 19.91 -15.25
CA TYR A 37 -23.93 20.23 -15.27
C TYR A 37 -23.36 19.68 -16.59
N CYS A 38 -23.55 20.45 -17.67
CA CYS A 38 -22.92 20.25 -18.97
C CYS A 38 -21.46 20.75 -18.95
N CYS A 39 -20.65 20.15 -18.10
CA CYS A 39 -19.21 20.09 -18.33
C CYS A 39 -18.82 18.64 -18.14
N PRO A 40 -18.25 17.94 -19.13
CA PRO A 40 -17.43 16.78 -18.80
C PRO A 40 -16.35 17.31 -17.85
N VAL A 41 -16.44 16.91 -16.58
CA VAL A 41 -15.29 17.03 -15.68
C VAL A 41 -14.19 16.28 -16.42
N PRO A 42 -13.03 16.90 -16.73
CA PRO A 42 -11.90 16.15 -17.22
C PRO A 42 -11.75 14.96 -16.28
N ALA A 43 -11.67 13.75 -16.85
CA ALA A 43 -11.32 12.56 -16.08
C ALA A 43 -10.18 12.99 -15.16
N GLU A 44 -10.38 12.88 -13.84
CA GLU A 44 -9.39 13.24 -12.85
C GLU A 44 -8.07 12.71 -13.39
N GLU A 45 -7.18 13.62 -13.79
CA GLU A 45 -5.79 13.28 -14.02
C GLU A 45 -5.37 12.72 -12.68
N GLN A 46 -5.41 11.39 -12.59
CA GLN A 46 -4.95 10.65 -11.44
C GLN A 46 -3.58 11.22 -11.18
N ASP A 47 -3.44 11.85 -10.02
CA ASP A 47 -2.16 12.09 -9.38
C ASP A 47 -1.57 10.70 -9.11
N ALA A 48 -1.09 10.07 -10.20
CA ALA A 48 -0.09 9.05 -10.19
C ALA A 48 1.12 9.78 -9.67
N GLY A 49 1.15 9.92 -8.33
CA GLY A 49 2.15 10.68 -7.59
C GLY A 49 3.49 10.39 -8.22
N THR A 50 4.26 11.44 -8.48
CA THR A 50 5.54 11.32 -9.18
C THR A 50 6.43 10.32 -8.42
N ASP A 51 6.43 9.06 -8.90
CA ASP A 51 7.07 7.90 -8.31
C ASP A 51 8.61 7.97 -8.43
N ALA A 52 9.18 9.17 -8.52
CA ALA A 52 10.62 9.31 -8.49
C ALA A 52 11.09 8.98 -7.07
N PRO A 53 11.81 7.85 -6.86
CA PRO A 53 12.32 7.53 -5.54
C PRO A 53 13.25 8.67 -5.14
N SER A 54 12.88 9.43 -4.09
CA SER A 54 13.86 10.25 -3.40
C SER A 54 14.98 9.32 -2.94
N SER A 55 16.23 9.69 -3.17
CA SER A 55 17.40 8.89 -2.81
C SER A 55 17.22 8.28 -1.43
N ALA A 56 17.13 6.94 -1.37
CA ALA A 56 16.96 6.20 -0.13
C ALA A 56 18.06 6.60 0.86
N SER A 57 17.71 6.70 2.14
CA SER A 57 18.74 6.82 3.17
C SER A 57 19.69 5.64 3.00
N GLY A 58 20.98 5.92 2.77
CA GLY A 58 22.00 4.87 2.67
C GLY A 58 22.33 4.22 4.02
N VAL A 59 21.72 4.69 5.10
CA VAL A 59 21.95 4.23 6.48
C VAL A 59 20.62 3.94 7.18
N ASN A 60 20.63 2.97 8.08
CA ASN A 60 19.48 2.69 8.94
C ASN A 60 19.32 3.76 10.06
N PRO A 61 18.26 3.70 10.89
CA PRO A 61 18.03 4.65 11.98
C PRO A 61 19.12 4.68 13.06
N TYR A 62 20.05 3.72 13.03
CA TYR A 62 21.18 3.61 13.95
C TYR A 62 22.51 4.03 13.32
N GLY A 63 22.49 4.57 12.09
CA GLY A 63 23.67 5.03 11.36
C GLY A 63 24.50 3.92 10.70
N VAL A 64 23.98 2.69 10.62
CA VAL A 64 24.67 1.58 9.96
C VAL A 64 24.39 1.62 8.45
N PRO A 65 25.42 1.61 7.58
CA PRO A 65 25.24 1.60 6.13
C PRO A 65 24.47 0.38 5.64
N TYR A 66 23.55 0.60 4.70
CA TYR A 66 22.84 -0.45 4.00
C TYR A 66 23.81 -1.30 3.16
N PRO A 67 23.67 -2.62 3.11
CA PRO A 67 24.55 -3.47 2.31
C PRO A 67 24.43 -3.20 0.80
N THR A 68 25.55 -3.24 0.08
CA THR A 68 25.61 -2.90 -1.36
C THR A 68 26.15 -4.02 -2.26
N ASP A 69 26.57 -5.13 -1.67
CA ASP A 69 27.03 -6.34 -2.36
C ASP A 69 25.88 -7.32 -2.60
N ASN A 70 26.06 -8.23 -3.57
CA ASN A 70 25.14 -9.35 -3.85
C ASN A 70 23.67 -8.93 -4.00
N ILE A 71 23.44 -7.76 -4.59
CA ILE A 71 22.10 -7.22 -4.82
C ILE A 71 21.41 -8.00 -5.94
N GLY A 72 20.18 -8.42 -5.70
CA GLY A 72 19.40 -9.17 -6.67
C GLY A 72 18.03 -9.58 -6.15
N THR A 73 17.44 -10.60 -6.77
CA THR A 73 16.05 -11.01 -6.53
C THR A 73 15.92 -12.47 -6.09
N LYS A 74 17.02 -13.23 -6.08
CA LYS A 74 16.98 -14.66 -5.82
C LYS A 74 16.78 -14.95 -4.33
N PRO A 75 15.73 -15.69 -3.94
CA PRO A 75 15.62 -16.18 -2.57
C PRO A 75 16.67 -17.25 -2.27
N ARG A 76 16.94 -17.44 -0.98
CA ARG A 76 17.76 -18.55 -0.49
C ARG A 76 17.24 -19.91 -0.97
N ALA A 77 18.17 -20.79 -1.35
CA ALA A 77 17.88 -22.17 -1.75
C ALA A 77 18.76 -23.15 -0.96
N GLY A 78 18.18 -23.81 0.05
CA GLY A 78 18.92 -24.73 0.93
C GLY A 78 20.07 -24.02 1.66
N SER A 79 21.30 -24.50 1.47
CA SER A 79 22.51 -23.87 2.02
C SER A 79 23.01 -22.68 1.21
N VAL A 80 22.55 -22.51 -0.04
CA VAL A 80 22.98 -21.42 -0.92
C VAL A 80 22.25 -20.14 -0.54
N ARG A 81 23.03 -19.12 -0.14
CA ARG A 81 22.54 -17.79 0.24
C ARG A 81 21.69 -17.18 -0.88
N GLY A 82 20.61 -16.50 -0.51
CA GLY A 82 19.87 -15.62 -1.41
C GLY A 82 20.63 -14.33 -1.70
N ASP A 83 20.09 -13.56 -2.63
CA ASP A 83 20.53 -12.20 -2.90
C ASP A 83 20.08 -11.26 -1.77
N ARG A 84 20.76 -10.13 -1.64
CA ARG A 84 20.33 -9.01 -0.80
C ARG A 84 19.35 -8.15 -1.59
N ILE A 85 18.26 -7.72 -0.95
CA ILE A 85 17.30 -6.83 -1.59
C ILE A 85 17.91 -5.44 -1.79
N ALA A 86 17.60 -4.79 -2.92
CA ALA A 86 18.03 -3.43 -3.17
C ALA A 86 17.37 -2.44 -2.17
N ASN A 87 18.09 -1.39 -1.79
CA ASN A 87 17.54 -0.31 -0.96
C ASN A 87 16.57 0.58 -1.75
N ALA A 88 15.37 0.08 -2.01
CA ALA A 88 14.30 0.85 -2.62
C ALA A 88 13.68 1.84 -1.65
N SER A 89 13.23 2.97 -2.19
CA SER A 89 12.45 4.01 -1.51
C SER A 89 11.05 4.08 -2.05
N PHE A 90 10.11 4.43 -1.20
CA PHE A 90 8.69 4.58 -1.52
C PHE A 90 8.12 5.82 -0.84
N GLN A 91 7.10 6.43 -1.46
CA GLN A 91 6.20 7.31 -0.73
C GLN A 91 5.38 6.45 0.24
N GLY A 92 5.34 6.83 1.51
CA GLY A 92 4.79 5.97 2.54
C GLY A 92 4.63 6.62 3.91
N TYR A 93 4.22 5.78 4.86
CA TYR A 93 4.02 6.14 6.25
C TYR A 93 4.75 5.14 7.13
N ALA A 94 5.57 5.64 8.05
CA ALA A 94 6.12 4.83 9.12
C ALA A 94 5.01 4.36 10.08
N PRO A 95 5.23 3.29 10.87
CA PRO A 95 4.22 2.74 11.76
C PRO A 95 3.63 3.81 12.70
N GLY A 96 2.30 3.85 12.77
CA GLY A 96 1.54 4.79 13.59
C GLY A 96 1.60 6.26 13.13
N LYS A 97 2.27 6.58 12.01
CA LYS A 97 2.39 7.96 11.52
C LYS A 97 1.26 8.32 10.55
N THR A 98 0.94 9.60 10.53
CA THR A 98 -0.08 10.21 9.64
C THR A 98 0.52 11.13 8.58
N THR A 99 1.77 11.55 8.76
CA THR A 99 2.50 12.39 7.81
C THR A 99 3.10 11.51 6.72
N LEU A 100 2.80 11.84 5.46
CA LEU A 100 3.42 11.20 4.30
C LEU A 100 4.92 11.57 4.27
N GLY A 101 5.77 10.60 3.96
CA GLY A 101 7.19 10.81 3.76
C GLY A 101 7.78 9.71 2.89
N THR A 102 9.11 9.63 2.90
CA THR A 102 9.83 8.54 2.26
C THR A 102 10.08 7.44 3.27
N VAL A 103 9.81 6.19 2.88
CA VAL A 103 10.20 4.98 3.61
C VAL A 103 11.07 4.12 2.70
N SER A 104 12.04 3.43 3.29
CA SER A 104 13.01 2.64 2.54
C SER A 104 13.34 1.33 3.25
N PHE A 105 13.96 0.39 2.54
CA PHE A 105 14.46 -0.83 3.17
C PHE A 105 15.57 -0.56 4.19
N ALA A 106 16.31 0.54 4.06
CA ALA A 106 17.27 0.95 5.09
C ALA A 106 16.61 1.29 6.43
N ASP A 107 15.40 1.83 6.42
CA ASP A 107 14.65 2.10 7.65
C ASP A 107 14.29 0.82 8.41
N LEU A 108 14.26 -0.32 7.70
CA LEU A 108 13.95 -1.66 8.20
C LEU A 108 15.19 -2.57 8.29
N TYR A 109 16.39 -2.01 8.15
CA TYR A 109 17.63 -2.77 8.27
C TYR A 109 18.11 -2.77 9.72
N ASP A 110 18.25 -3.95 10.33
CA ASP A 110 18.64 -4.11 11.73
C ASP A 110 19.74 -5.17 11.91
N PRO A 111 20.99 -4.86 11.46
CA PRO A 111 22.13 -5.77 11.56
C PRO A 111 22.50 -6.18 12.99
N GLN A 112 22.02 -5.41 13.96
CA GLN A 112 22.32 -5.58 15.38
C GLN A 112 21.15 -6.24 16.12
N GLY A 113 20.03 -6.53 15.46
CA GLY A 113 18.85 -7.16 16.07
C GLY A 113 18.29 -6.35 17.25
N LYS A 114 18.24 -5.02 17.13
CA LYS A 114 17.79 -4.11 18.21
C LYS A 114 16.28 -4.12 18.40
N THR A 115 15.51 -4.15 17.33
CA THR A 115 14.05 -4.05 17.35
C THR A 115 13.36 -5.19 16.61
N HIS A 116 13.95 -5.69 15.53
CA HIS A 116 13.35 -6.77 14.74
C HIS A 116 14.41 -7.71 14.17
N ASP A 117 13.97 -8.93 13.84
CA ASP A 117 14.85 -9.99 13.34
C ASP A 117 14.55 -10.31 11.87
N VAL A 118 13.32 -10.05 11.41
CA VAL A 118 12.85 -10.32 10.04
C VAL A 118 12.07 -9.13 9.53
N VAL A 119 12.29 -8.79 8.26
CA VAL A 119 11.40 -7.90 7.50
C VAL A 119 10.46 -8.76 6.67
N ILE A 120 9.16 -8.52 6.78
CA ILE A 120 8.15 -9.16 5.91
C ILE A 120 7.55 -8.10 4.99
N VAL A 121 7.67 -8.32 3.69
CA VAL A 121 6.99 -7.52 2.67
C VAL A 121 5.70 -8.24 2.31
N VAL A 122 4.59 -7.49 2.30
CA VAL A 122 3.31 -7.95 1.75
C VAL A 122 2.88 -6.92 0.72
N ALA A 123 2.98 -7.28 -0.56
CA ALA A 123 2.57 -6.44 -1.67
C ALA A 123 1.24 -6.92 -2.25
N GLY A 124 0.28 -6.02 -2.42
CA GLY A 124 -1.06 -6.38 -2.87
C GLY A 124 -1.88 -5.23 -3.45
N GLY A 125 -3.14 -5.54 -3.74
CA GLY A 125 -4.15 -4.58 -4.20
C GLY A 125 -5.29 -4.44 -3.19
N LEU A 126 -6.05 -3.34 -3.24
CA LEU A 126 -7.21 -3.16 -2.36
C LEU A 126 -8.35 -4.16 -2.63
N TRP A 127 -8.38 -4.75 -3.82
CA TRP A 127 -9.35 -5.76 -4.22
C TRP A 127 -9.05 -7.16 -3.69
N ASP A 128 -7.81 -7.41 -3.23
CA ASP A 128 -7.38 -8.74 -2.81
C ASP A 128 -7.79 -9.04 -1.36
N ALA A 129 -8.50 -10.15 -1.18
CA ALA A 129 -8.98 -10.60 0.12
C ALA A 129 -7.90 -11.24 1.00
N TYR A 130 -6.78 -11.70 0.43
CA TYR A 130 -5.72 -12.41 1.17
C TYR A 130 -4.65 -11.48 1.74
N THR A 131 -4.43 -10.31 1.15
CA THR A 131 -3.56 -9.24 1.66
C THR A 131 -3.90 -8.88 3.12
N PRO A 132 -5.16 -8.48 3.44
CA PRO A 132 -5.51 -8.16 4.83
C PRO A 132 -5.43 -9.39 5.76
N GLN A 133 -5.70 -10.60 5.27
CA GLN A 133 -5.56 -11.82 6.08
C GLN A 133 -4.09 -12.07 6.46
N THR A 134 -3.17 -11.89 5.50
CA THR A 134 -1.72 -12.02 5.73
C THR A 134 -1.22 -10.96 6.70
N LEU A 135 -1.63 -9.70 6.52
CA LEU A 135 -1.27 -8.61 7.43
C LEU A 135 -1.83 -8.85 8.85
N ASN A 136 -3.05 -9.39 8.97
CA ASN A 136 -3.62 -9.75 10.27
C ASN A 136 -2.86 -10.90 10.94
N ALA A 137 -2.44 -11.91 10.18
CA ALA A 137 -1.62 -13.01 10.70
C ALA A 137 -0.27 -12.51 11.23
N ILE A 138 0.38 -11.58 10.51
CA ILE A 138 1.62 -10.92 10.94
C ILE A 138 1.39 -10.07 12.19
N LYS A 139 0.32 -9.24 12.22
CA LYS A 139 -0.02 -8.39 13.37
C LYS A 139 -0.24 -9.20 14.66
N ALA A 140 -0.81 -10.40 14.53
CA ALA A 140 -1.07 -11.28 15.66
C ALA A 140 0.18 -12.08 16.11
N SER A 141 1.27 -12.06 15.34
CA SER A 141 2.53 -12.70 15.72
C SER A 141 3.17 -12.00 16.91
N THR A 142 3.77 -12.79 17.81
CA THR A 142 4.60 -12.27 18.90
C THR A 142 6.08 -12.21 18.54
N LYS A 143 6.44 -12.51 17.29
CA LYS A 143 7.81 -12.42 16.79
C LYS A 143 8.20 -10.96 16.56
N ARG A 144 9.51 -10.72 16.50
CA ARG A 144 10.06 -9.38 16.28
C ARG A 144 10.14 -9.09 14.78
N ILE A 145 9.03 -8.63 14.20
CA ILE A 145 8.88 -8.43 12.76
C ILE A 145 8.77 -6.94 12.44
N ALA A 146 9.54 -6.49 11.45
CA ALA A 146 9.24 -5.24 10.74
C ALA A 146 8.38 -5.56 9.51
N THR A 147 7.23 -4.91 9.37
CA THR A 147 6.30 -5.17 8.24
C THR A 147 6.33 -4.01 7.26
N LEU A 148 6.56 -4.32 5.98
CA LEU A 148 6.37 -3.41 4.86
C LEU A 148 5.12 -3.85 4.08
N ALA A 149 4.01 -3.16 4.30
CA ALA A 149 2.77 -3.35 3.55
C ALA A 149 2.81 -2.44 2.31
N VAL A 150 2.91 -3.04 1.13
CA VAL A 150 3.06 -2.32 -0.15
C VAL A 150 1.75 -2.37 -0.91
N LEU A 151 1.24 -1.20 -1.30
CA LEU A 151 0.07 -1.09 -2.15
C LEU A 151 0.51 -0.85 -3.58
N GLY A 152 0.30 -1.84 -4.45
CA GLY A 152 0.57 -1.67 -5.88
C GLY A 152 -0.67 -1.38 -6.69
N GLU A 153 -1.81 -1.97 -6.31
CA GLU A 153 -3.06 -1.83 -7.05
C GLU A 153 -4.18 -1.20 -6.22
N GLY A 154 -5.04 -0.45 -6.89
CA GLY A 154 -6.23 0.15 -6.31
C GLY A 154 -7.34 -0.87 -6.10
N THR A 155 -8.59 -0.43 -6.23
CA THR A 155 -9.78 -1.27 -6.01
C THR A 155 -10.14 -2.16 -7.19
N THR A 156 -9.44 -2.02 -8.32
CA THR A 156 -9.66 -2.82 -9.53
C THR A 156 -8.37 -3.58 -9.87
N PRO A 157 -8.44 -4.90 -10.16
CA PRO A 157 -7.27 -5.65 -10.61
C PRO A 157 -6.56 -4.99 -11.79
N GLY A 158 -5.24 -4.86 -11.71
CA GLY A 158 -4.38 -4.22 -12.71
C GLY A 158 -4.42 -2.68 -12.71
N ALA A 159 -5.33 -2.04 -11.97
CA ALA A 159 -5.35 -0.58 -11.87
C ALA A 159 -4.34 -0.12 -10.81
N PRO A 160 -3.37 0.75 -11.16
CA PRO A 160 -2.38 1.25 -10.20
C PRO A 160 -3.04 1.93 -8.98
N ALA A 161 -2.45 1.72 -7.81
CA ALA A 161 -2.83 2.44 -6.61
C ALA A 161 -2.44 3.92 -6.66
N THR A 162 -3.16 4.74 -5.91
CA THR A 162 -2.90 6.17 -5.72
C THR A 162 -2.48 6.48 -4.28
N LEU A 163 -1.97 7.69 -4.03
CA LEU A 163 -1.73 8.17 -2.65
C LEU A 163 -3.00 8.23 -1.82
N ALA A 164 -4.15 8.55 -2.43
CA ALA A 164 -5.44 8.51 -1.74
C ALA A 164 -5.79 7.08 -1.30
N ASN A 165 -5.56 6.08 -2.15
CA ASN A 165 -5.73 4.67 -1.78
C ASN A 165 -4.84 4.29 -0.60
N LEU A 166 -3.55 4.66 -0.65
CA LEU A 166 -2.60 4.42 0.43
C LEU A 166 -3.04 5.10 1.75
N ALA A 167 -3.49 6.35 1.70
CA ALA A 167 -3.94 7.12 2.86
C ALA A 167 -5.14 6.49 3.56
N THR A 168 -6.07 5.88 2.82
CA THR A 168 -7.16 5.08 3.38
C THR A 168 -6.64 3.75 3.92
N TRP A 169 -5.84 3.03 3.13
CA TRP A 169 -5.35 1.69 3.47
C TRP A 169 -4.53 1.64 4.76
N ARG A 170 -3.68 2.65 5.00
CA ARG A 170 -2.86 2.72 6.21
C ARG A 170 -3.67 2.75 7.51
N THR A 171 -4.92 3.24 7.47
CA THR A 171 -5.75 3.35 8.68
C THR A 171 -6.05 1.98 9.28
N SER A 172 -6.22 0.97 8.42
CA SER A 172 -6.47 -0.42 8.83
C SER A 172 -5.17 -1.18 9.14
N HIS A 173 -4.02 -0.65 8.73
CA HIS A 173 -2.71 -1.32 8.81
C HIS A 173 -1.66 -0.44 9.50
N SER A 174 -2.08 0.38 10.46
CA SER A 174 -1.22 1.38 11.12
C SER A 174 -0.06 0.80 11.93
N PHE A 175 -0.06 -0.52 12.19
CA PHE A 175 1.06 -1.23 12.82
C PHE A 175 2.25 -1.44 11.88
N ALA A 176 2.03 -1.40 10.56
CA ALA A 176 3.04 -1.64 9.54
C ALA A 176 3.58 -0.33 8.98
N THR A 177 4.78 -0.39 8.41
CA THR A 177 5.22 0.61 7.44
C THR A 177 4.41 0.40 6.17
N THR A 178 3.69 1.42 5.71
CA THR A 178 2.88 1.32 4.48
C THR A 178 3.53 2.11 3.35
N ALA A 179 3.61 1.54 2.17
CA ALA A 179 4.29 2.11 1.01
C ALA A 179 3.42 2.03 -0.25
N LEU A 180 3.54 3.02 -1.13
CA LEU A 180 2.97 3.00 -2.48
C LEU A 180 4.03 2.50 -3.47
N ASP A 181 3.68 1.48 -4.26
CA ASP A 181 4.44 1.05 -5.44
C ASP A 181 3.48 0.94 -6.62
N ALA A 182 2.98 2.07 -7.11
CA ALA A 182 1.86 2.13 -8.06
C ALA A 182 2.12 1.27 -9.32
N GLY A 183 1.30 0.22 -9.49
CA GLY A 183 1.43 -0.76 -10.58
C GLY A 183 2.60 -1.74 -10.40
N PHE A 184 3.10 -1.91 -9.18
CA PHE A 184 4.26 -2.73 -8.84
C PHE A 184 5.51 -2.39 -9.67
N LYS A 185 5.83 -1.10 -9.83
CA LYS A 185 6.99 -0.66 -10.62
C LYS A 185 8.31 -1.15 -10.03
N VAL A 186 8.42 -1.21 -8.70
CA VAL A 186 9.60 -1.71 -8.00
C VAL A 186 9.54 -3.23 -7.86
N PHE A 187 8.41 -3.75 -7.35
CA PHE A 187 8.30 -5.17 -7.02
C PHE A 187 7.92 -6.09 -8.20
N GLY A 188 7.49 -5.55 -9.34
CA GLY A 188 7.07 -6.33 -10.51
C GLY A 188 8.17 -7.19 -11.15
N SER A 189 9.43 -7.00 -10.75
CA SER A 189 10.54 -7.89 -11.13
C SER A 189 10.67 -9.14 -10.25
N TYR A 190 9.97 -9.19 -9.12
CA TYR A 190 10.02 -10.30 -8.15
C TYR A 190 8.88 -11.30 -8.32
N PHE A 191 7.78 -10.90 -8.96
CA PHE A 191 6.59 -11.73 -9.11
C PHE A 191 5.75 -11.28 -10.32
N ASP A 192 4.82 -12.13 -10.74
CA ASP A 192 3.79 -11.74 -11.70
C ASP A 192 2.80 -10.80 -11.01
N ALA A 193 2.75 -9.53 -11.43
CA ALA A 193 1.89 -8.49 -10.86
C ALA A 193 0.40 -8.89 -10.78
N THR A 194 -0.05 -9.83 -11.63
CA THR A 194 -1.43 -10.34 -11.62
C THR A 194 -1.70 -11.34 -10.49
N ALA A 195 -0.66 -11.83 -9.81
CA ALA A 195 -0.71 -12.84 -8.76
C ALA A 195 -0.39 -12.24 -7.38
N VAL A 196 -1.31 -11.43 -6.86
CA VAL A 196 -1.25 -10.89 -5.49
C VAL A 196 -2.03 -11.77 -4.49
N PRO A 197 -1.67 -11.76 -3.19
CA PRO A 197 -0.57 -11.01 -2.60
C PRO A 197 0.78 -11.65 -2.90
N PHE A 198 1.80 -10.82 -3.02
CA PHE A 198 3.19 -11.25 -2.99
C PHE A 198 3.73 -11.10 -1.56
N VAL A 199 4.37 -12.15 -1.04
CA VAL A 199 4.95 -12.19 0.29
C VAL A 199 6.43 -12.50 0.19
N MET A 200 7.26 -11.66 0.82
CA MET A 200 8.71 -11.86 0.90
C MET A 200 9.15 -11.80 2.37
N PHE A 201 10.00 -12.74 2.75
CA PHE A 201 10.68 -12.75 4.04
C PHE A 201 12.15 -12.43 3.82
N ILE A 202 12.65 -11.47 4.60
CA ILE A 202 14.01 -10.96 4.50
C ILE A 202 14.65 -11.03 5.89
N ASP A 203 15.87 -11.55 5.98
CA ASP A 203 16.64 -11.50 7.22
C ASP A 203 17.06 -10.04 7.50
N ALA A 204 16.51 -9.44 8.56
CA ALA A 204 16.74 -8.02 8.85
C ALA A 204 18.20 -7.71 9.17
N ARG A 205 19.00 -8.73 9.51
CA ARG A 205 20.41 -8.54 9.89
C ARG A 205 21.32 -8.37 8.68
N THR A 206 20.90 -8.89 7.54
CA THR A 206 21.74 -8.98 6.33
C THR A 206 21.06 -8.47 5.06
N MET A 207 19.75 -8.20 5.13
CA MET A 207 18.87 -7.89 4.02
C MET A 207 18.80 -8.98 2.94
N GLU A 208 19.18 -10.21 3.29
CA GLU A 208 19.07 -11.37 2.42
C GLU A 208 17.60 -11.79 2.26
N ILE A 209 17.20 -12.05 1.02
CA ILE A 209 15.89 -12.63 0.68
C ILE A 209 15.87 -14.10 1.10
N ALA A 210 15.17 -14.41 2.18
CA ALA A 210 15.07 -15.78 2.70
C ALA A 210 14.05 -16.63 1.94
N SER A 211 12.93 -16.02 1.54
CA SER A 211 11.90 -16.63 0.71
C SER A 211 11.04 -15.55 0.06
N ALA A 212 10.54 -15.80 -1.14
CA ALA A 212 9.61 -14.92 -1.84
C ALA A 212 8.61 -15.78 -2.61
N GLY A 213 7.34 -15.36 -2.66
CA GLY A 213 6.32 -16.09 -3.39
C GLY A 213 4.98 -15.37 -3.43
N VAL A 214 4.12 -15.84 -4.31
CA VAL A 214 2.73 -15.39 -4.44
C VAL A 214 1.81 -16.27 -3.60
N GLY A 215 0.72 -15.68 -3.11
CA GLY A 215 -0.26 -16.32 -2.24
C GLY A 215 -0.18 -15.82 -0.79
N GLY A 216 -1.35 -15.73 -0.15
CA GLY A 216 -1.45 -15.26 1.23
C GLY A 216 -1.00 -16.28 2.26
N ILE A 217 -0.42 -15.80 3.36
CA ILE A 217 -0.11 -16.61 4.54
C ILE A 217 -1.09 -16.22 5.64
N THR A 218 -2.18 -16.97 5.74
CA THR A 218 -3.38 -16.55 6.48
C THR A 218 -3.37 -16.96 7.95
N THR A 219 -2.30 -17.58 8.45
CA THR A 219 -2.20 -18.02 9.85
C THR A 219 -0.93 -17.50 10.52
N THR A 220 -1.05 -17.06 11.77
CA THR A 220 0.08 -16.60 12.58
C THR A 220 1.09 -17.72 12.81
N GLN A 221 0.65 -18.97 12.95
CA GLN A 221 1.55 -20.11 13.11
C GLN A 221 2.49 -20.29 11.91
N ALA A 222 1.99 -20.08 10.68
CA ALA A 222 2.82 -20.16 9.48
C ALA A 222 3.83 -19.00 9.41
N ILE A 223 3.41 -17.77 9.77
CA ILE A 223 4.32 -16.62 9.92
C ILE A 223 5.42 -16.93 10.93
N ASP A 224 5.06 -17.41 12.12
CA ASP A 224 5.98 -17.70 13.21
C ASP A 224 6.98 -18.79 12.84
N SER A 225 6.52 -19.82 12.11
CA SER A 225 7.35 -20.92 11.64
C SER A 225 8.38 -20.42 10.62
N ALA A 226 7.96 -19.58 9.66
CA ALA A 226 8.86 -18.97 8.69
C ALA A 226 9.90 -18.08 9.37
N VAL A 227 9.48 -17.22 10.30
CA VAL A 227 10.39 -16.35 11.06
C VAL A 227 11.40 -17.16 11.87
N THR A 228 10.95 -18.19 12.60
CA THR A 228 11.87 -19.06 13.36
C THR A 228 12.86 -19.78 12.45
N GLY A 229 12.42 -20.23 11.27
CA GLY A 229 13.32 -20.86 10.30
C GLY A 229 14.42 -19.92 9.77
N ILE A 230 14.18 -18.61 9.75
CA ILE A 230 15.16 -17.59 9.37
C ILE A 230 16.09 -17.29 10.55
N THR A 231 15.53 -17.01 11.73
CA THR A 231 16.29 -16.54 12.89
C THR A 231 17.13 -17.63 13.55
N SER A 232 16.80 -18.91 13.36
CA SER A 232 17.62 -20.03 13.83
C SER A 232 18.93 -20.20 13.06
N ARG A 233 19.12 -19.46 11.95
CA ARG A 233 20.33 -19.53 11.12
C ARG A 233 21.37 -18.55 11.63
N ALA A 234 22.64 -18.97 11.54
CA ALA A 234 23.76 -18.05 11.73
C ALA A 234 23.69 -16.92 10.69
N ALA A 235 23.81 -15.68 11.14
CA ALA A 235 23.93 -14.54 10.24
C ALA A 235 25.19 -14.73 9.38
N SER A 236 25.01 -14.76 8.06
CA SER A 236 26.12 -14.82 7.11
C SER A 236 26.31 -13.41 6.56
N TYR A 237 27.32 -12.70 7.05
CA TYR A 237 27.66 -11.36 6.57
C TYR A 237 28.38 -11.48 5.22
#